data_AF-A0A225AKH1-F1
#
_entry.id   AF-A0A225AKH1-F1
#
_cell.length_a   1.000
_cell.length_b   1.000
_cell.length_c   1.000
_cell.angle_alpha   90.00
_cell.angle_beta   90.00
_cell.angle_gamma   90.00
#
_symmetry.space_group_name_H-M   'P 1'
#
loop_
_entity.id
_entity.type
_entity.pdbx_description
1 polymer ?
#
loop_
_entity_poly.entity_id
_entity_poly.type
_entity_poly.pdbx_seq_one_letter_code
_entity_poly.pdbx_strand_id
1 'polypeptide(L)'
;MARYPSSNYSHNGRETVSAAERRLLKRIRSLEDLNDPVVDQLRVTTNMTKPLPITGFSVSPTQFSMFLFRALRLPPVSYDALTRRIILYPPLSIVQRSLIQIFNNWLYVVSKRMQTLTNKAYERMLDVQLGLGGRYQDSYYFTHLALRESGAKHANIILETGRGMPNSDGREFGSSYIYEKAARWFEGSNGTVRLIIIILVTEDPLLPLRPSPTSSATSHLPSKILTPSNTLYWGLTSQQILKHSVSSLANHIILEDLKSDLRTKVDIYCATQSYPGHRGYAEHVWHGTFETSGHLCTDHTSPLASSFSLPSLLLQKVKVQGEEKDFRIPFDEFCVLLPRAIKESRAEQAAHLARTTQEMIRKSRI
;
A
#
# COMPACT_ATOMS: atom_id res chain seq x y z
N MET A 1 20.46 -31.50 4.58
CA MET A 1 20.62 -30.31 3.71
C MET A 1 19.68 -30.44 2.52
N ALA A 2 18.47 -29.90 2.62
CA ALA A 2 17.53 -29.92 1.50
C ALA A 2 17.81 -28.72 0.59
N ARG A 3 18.30 -28.98 -0.63
CA ARG A 3 18.33 -28.01 -1.71
C ARG A 3 16.90 -27.85 -2.21
N TYR A 4 16.25 -26.76 -1.82
CA TYR A 4 14.94 -26.38 -2.37
C TYR A 4 15.14 -25.46 -3.57
N PRO A 5 14.26 -25.58 -4.58
CA PRO A 5 14.48 -24.97 -5.88
C PRO A 5 14.53 -23.46 -5.72
N SER A 6 15.56 -22.86 -6.33
CA SER A 6 15.53 -21.46 -6.71
C SER A 6 14.19 -21.22 -7.38
N SER A 7 13.34 -20.43 -6.73
CA SER A 7 12.15 -19.88 -7.35
C SER A 7 12.62 -18.98 -8.49
N ASN A 8 12.84 -19.59 -9.65
CA ASN A 8 12.88 -18.92 -10.92
C ASN A 8 11.48 -18.36 -11.14
N TYR A 9 11.20 -17.20 -10.53
CA TYR A 9 10.09 -16.35 -10.92
C TYR A 9 10.39 -15.88 -12.33
N SER A 10 10.06 -16.73 -13.30
CA SER A 10 9.97 -16.40 -14.71
C SER A 10 8.88 -15.35 -14.84
N HIS A 11 9.31 -14.12 -15.07
CA HIS A 11 8.50 -12.94 -15.31
C HIS A 11 7.79 -13.05 -16.67
N ASN A 12 6.97 -14.10 -16.88
CA ASN A 12 6.27 -14.36 -18.14
C ASN A 12 4.81 -13.86 -18.17
N GLY A 13 4.35 -13.20 -17.11
CA GLY A 13 3.21 -12.31 -17.22
C GLY A 13 3.64 -11.04 -17.95
N ARG A 14 3.45 -10.97 -19.27
CA ARG A 14 3.49 -9.71 -20.02
C ARG A 14 2.33 -8.83 -19.54
N GLU A 15 2.46 -8.20 -18.39
CA GLU A 15 1.73 -6.96 -18.14
C GLU A 15 2.16 -6.00 -19.25
N THR A 16 1.21 -5.54 -20.06
CA THR A 16 1.47 -4.61 -21.15
C THR A 16 1.83 -3.25 -20.56
N VAL A 17 3.11 -3.09 -20.21
CA VAL A 17 3.70 -1.82 -19.79
C VAL A 17 3.35 -0.76 -20.84
N SER A 18 2.67 0.30 -20.42
CA SER A 18 2.20 1.32 -21.36
C SER A 18 3.37 1.95 -22.12
N ALA A 19 3.14 2.50 -23.31
CA ALA A 19 4.21 3.15 -24.07
C ALA A 19 4.81 4.35 -23.31
N ALA A 20 3.99 5.05 -22.51
CA ALA A 20 4.40 6.15 -21.65
C ALA A 20 5.30 5.65 -20.50
N GLU A 21 4.89 4.58 -19.82
CA GLU A 21 5.67 3.94 -18.76
C GLU A 21 7.03 3.44 -19.27
N ARG A 22 7.07 2.75 -20.42
CA ARG A 22 8.32 2.31 -21.04
C ARG A 22 9.26 3.48 -21.38
N ARG A 23 8.71 4.61 -21.83
CA ARG A 23 9.50 5.82 -22.12
C ARG A 23 10.08 6.43 -20.85
N LEU A 24 9.31 6.49 -19.77
CA LEU A 24 9.77 7.01 -18.47
C LEU A 24 10.81 6.09 -17.83
N LEU A 25 10.57 4.78 -17.80
CA LEU A 25 11.55 3.81 -17.27
C LEU A 25 12.88 3.84 -18.03
N LYS A 26 12.87 4.09 -19.34
CA LYS A 26 14.11 4.27 -20.14
C LYS A 26 14.94 5.52 -19.79
N ARG A 27 14.34 6.49 -19.09
CA ARG A 27 15.04 7.70 -18.60
C ARG A 27 15.81 7.43 -17.30
N ILE A 28 15.47 6.37 -16.57
CA ILE A 28 16.13 6.00 -15.31
C ILE A 28 17.26 5.02 -15.63
N ARG A 29 18.50 5.53 -15.69
CA ARG A 29 19.71 4.78 -16.06
C ARG A 29 20.72 4.67 -14.92
N SER A 30 20.59 5.49 -13.89
CA SER A 30 21.38 5.40 -12.67
C SER A 30 20.55 5.72 -11.42
N LEU A 31 21.18 5.63 -10.24
CA LEU A 31 20.53 5.97 -8.97
C LEU A 31 20.23 7.47 -8.86
N GLU A 32 21.07 8.30 -9.47
CA GLU A 32 20.93 9.76 -9.49
C GLU A 32 19.67 10.22 -10.26
N ASP A 33 19.17 9.38 -11.17
CA ASP A 33 17.92 9.63 -11.89
C ASP A 33 16.68 9.41 -11.01
N LEU A 34 16.81 8.77 -9.84
CA LEU A 34 15.73 8.52 -8.88
C LEU A 34 15.50 9.72 -7.94
N ASN A 35 15.34 10.90 -8.52
CA ASN A 35 14.95 12.11 -7.79
C ASN A 35 13.41 12.29 -7.69
N ASP A 36 12.96 13.12 -6.75
CA ASP A 36 11.53 13.33 -6.46
C ASP A 36 10.70 13.67 -7.72
N PRO A 37 11.09 14.62 -8.60
CA PRO A 37 10.32 14.93 -9.80
C PRO A 37 10.14 13.74 -10.77
N VAL A 38 11.19 12.93 -10.98
CA VAL A 38 11.13 11.77 -11.88
C VAL A 38 10.27 10.67 -11.26
N VAL A 39 10.44 10.41 -9.96
CA VAL A 39 9.66 9.42 -9.22
C VAL A 39 8.18 9.81 -9.18
N ASP A 40 7.86 11.07 -8.92
CA ASP A 40 6.48 11.56 -8.89
C ASP A 40 5.86 11.54 -10.27
N GLN A 41 6.60 11.93 -11.31
CA GLN A 41 6.14 11.81 -12.70
C GLN A 41 5.84 10.35 -13.06
N LEU A 42 6.70 9.41 -12.65
CA LEU A 42 6.48 7.99 -12.88
C LEU A 42 5.20 7.52 -12.16
N ARG A 43 5.08 7.79 -10.86
CA ARG A 43 3.90 7.41 -10.06
C ARG A 43 2.59 7.92 -10.65
N VAL A 44 2.56 9.19 -11.06
CA VAL A 44 1.38 9.82 -11.65
C VAL A 44 1.07 9.24 -13.02
N THR A 45 2.07 9.15 -13.90
CA THR A 45 1.87 8.72 -15.29
C THR A 45 1.44 7.26 -15.37
N THR A 46 1.97 6.41 -14.48
CA THR A 46 1.64 4.98 -14.47
C THR A 46 0.45 4.67 -13.56
N ASN A 47 -0.12 5.66 -12.87
CA ASN A 47 -1.08 5.47 -11.79
C ASN A 47 -0.64 4.32 -10.86
N MET A 48 0.59 4.43 -10.36
CA MET A 48 1.29 3.32 -9.73
C MET A 48 0.55 2.81 -8.49
N THR A 49 0.02 1.58 -8.56
CA THR A 49 -0.69 0.92 -7.45
C THR A 49 0.10 -0.21 -6.79
N LYS A 50 1.15 -0.69 -7.47
CA LYS A 50 1.98 -1.82 -7.03
C LYS A 50 3.47 -1.41 -6.99
N PRO A 51 4.28 -2.04 -6.12
CA PRO A 51 5.73 -1.86 -6.15
C PRO A 51 6.32 -2.20 -7.52
N LEU A 52 7.21 -1.34 -8.02
CA LEU A 52 7.74 -1.42 -9.38
C LEU A 52 9.26 -1.69 -9.34
N PRO A 53 9.73 -2.87 -9.79
CA PRO A 53 11.14 -3.12 -9.93
C PRO A 53 11.71 -2.32 -11.11
N ILE A 54 12.72 -1.51 -10.84
CA ILE A 54 13.50 -0.80 -11.86
C ILE A 54 14.53 -1.78 -12.44
N THR A 55 14.40 -2.08 -13.73
CA THR A 55 15.20 -3.09 -14.43
C THR A 55 16.14 -2.52 -15.48
N GLY A 56 16.13 -1.19 -15.67
CA GLY A 56 16.93 -0.51 -16.70
C GLY A 56 18.44 -0.51 -16.44
N PHE A 57 18.86 -0.75 -15.20
CA PHE A 57 20.26 -0.83 -14.78
C PHE A 57 20.41 -1.71 -13.55
N SER A 58 21.62 -2.19 -13.29
CA SER A 58 21.98 -2.92 -12.08
C SER A 58 22.76 -2.04 -11.12
N VAL A 59 22.50 -2.20 -9.84
CA VAL A 59 23.15 -1.43 -8.78
C VAL A 59 23.98 -2.37 -7.91
N SER A 60 25.22 -2.01 -7.59
CA SER A 60 26.00 -2.74 -6.58
C SER A 60 25.58 -2.32 -5.17
N PRO A 61 25.73 -3.17 -4.15
CA PRO A 61 25.36 -2.78 -2.80
C PRO A 61 26.11 -1.55 -2.29
N THR A 62 27.40 -1.40 -2.65
CA THR A 62 28.19 -0.21 -2.33
C THR A 62 27.63 1.06 -2.97
N GLN A 63 27.21 0.99 -4.24
CA GLN A 63 26.56 2.12 -4.91
C GLN A 63 25.25 2.51 -4.22
N PHE A 64 24.42 1.52 -3.87
CA PHE A 64 23.18 1.80 -3.15
C PHE A 64 23.43 2.40 -1.76
N SER A 65 24.41 1.86 -1.01
CA SER A 65 24.77 2.41 0.30
C SER A 65 25.28 3.86 0.19
N MET A 66 26.07 4.19 -0.83
CA MET A 66 26.51 5.57 -1.06
C MET A 66 25.34 6.49 -1.44
N PHE A 67 24.40 5.98 -2.23
CA PHE A 67 23.16 6.70 -2.56
C PHE A 67 22.33 7.00 -1.31
N LEU A 68 22.14 6.01 -0.43
CA LEU A 68 21.46 6.21 0.85
C LEU A 68 22.14 7.29 1.71
N PHE A 69 23.47 7.29 1.76
CA PHE A 69 24.24 8.24 2.55
C PHE A 69 24.17 9.68 2.01
N ARG A 70 24.08 9.86 0.70
CA ARG A 70 24.10 11.17 0.03
C ARG A 70 22.73 11.83 -0.09
N ALA A 71 21.66 11.04 -0.06
CA ALA A 71 20.32 11.55 -0.30
C ALA A 71 19.75 12.24 0.96
N LEU A 72 19.50 13.55 0.87
CA LEU A 72 18.84 14.34 1.90
C LEU A 72 17.38 13.90 2.14
N ARG A 73 16.72 13.43 1.09
CA ARG A 73 15.40 12.82 1.10
C ARG A 73 15.39 11.70 0.09
N LEU A 74 15.12 10.48 0.55
CA LEU A 74 15.01 9.33 -0.31
C LEU A 74 13.54 9.09 -0.65
N PRO A 75 13.20 8.87 -1.94
CA PRO A 75 11.92 8.28 -2.24
C PRO A 75 11.82 6.90 -1.55
N PRO A 76 10.63 6.44 -1.16
CA PRO A 76 10.46 5.10 -0.60
C PRO A 76 10.82 4.06 -1.68
N VAL A 77 12.02 3.51 -1.56
CA VAL A 77 12.60 2.52 -2.48
C VAL A 77 13.24 1.39 -1.69
N SER A 78 13.19 0.14 -2.15
CA SER A 78 14.03 -0.93 -1.59
C SER A 78 15.12 -1.31 -2.57
N TYR A 79 16.22 -1.85 -2.07
CA TYR A 79 17.24 -2.51 -2.86
C TYR A 79 17.30 -3.99 -2.48
N ASP A 80 17.16 -4.84 -3.48
CA ASP A 80 17.29 -6.30 -3.35
C ASP A 80 18.64 -6.73 -3.93
N ALA A 81 19.58 -7.14 -3.07
CA ALA A 81 20.92 -7.52 -3.47
C ALA A 81 20.96 -8.83 -4.29
N LEU A 82 19.98 -9.72 -4.10
CA LEU A 82 19.90 -10.98 -4.85
C LEU A 82 19.59 -10.72 -6.32
N THR A 83 18.69 -9.77 -6.57
CA THR A 83 18.29 -9.39 -7.93
C THR A 83 19.05 -8.18 -8.47
N ARG A 84 19.82 -7.50 -7.62
CA ARG A 84 20.54 -6.23 -7.87
C ARG A 84 19.63 -5.13 -8.41
N ARG A 85 18.40 -5.06 -7.90
CA ARG A 85 17.34 -4.17 -8.40
C ARG A 85 16.85 -3.23 -7.32
N ILE A 86 16.45 -2.05 -7.78
CA ILE A 86 15.69 -1.07 -7.01
C ILE A 86 14.21 -1.38 -7.17
N ILE A 87 13.45 -1.30 -6.10
CA ILE A 87 12.01 -1.50 -6.06
C ILE A 87 11.39 -0.18 -5.58
N LEU A 88 10.71 0.52 -6.47
CA LEU A 88 10.01 1.75 -6.15
C LEU A 88 8.66 1.43 -5.51
N TYR A 89 8.26 2.20 -4.50
CA TYR A 89 6.93 2.05 -3.87
C TYR A 89 5.92 3.06 -4.43
N PRO A 90 4.64 2.65 -4.54
CA PRO A 90 3.56 3.54 -4.94
C PRO A 90 3.34 4.65 -3.89
N PRO A 91 2.68 5.75 -4.25
CA PRO A 91 2.27 6.74 -3.27
C PRO A 91 1.21 6.12 -2.33
N LEU A 92 1.35 6.40 -1.04
CA LEU A 92 0.36 6.01 -0.04
C LEU A 92 -0.97 6.72 -0.28
N SER A 93 -2.08 5.98 -0.19
CA SER A 93 -3.40 6.61 -0.12
C SER A 93 -3.62 7.30 1.23
N ILE A 94 -4.62 8.19 1.31
CA ILE A 94 -4.98 8.86 2.58
C ILE A 94 -5.29 7.83 3.67
N VAL A 95 -5.99 6.74 3.32
CA VAL A 95 -6.31 5.65 4.25
C VAL A 95 -5.04 4.98 4.78
N GLN A 96 -4.07 4.66 3.92
CA GLN A 96 -2.80 4.07 4.35
C GLN A 96 -2.00 5.02 5.27
N ARG A 97 -1.96 6.33 4.95
CA ARG A 97 -1.32 7.34 5.81
C ARG A 97 -1.98 7.42 7.19
N SER A 98 -3.31 7.39 7.24
CA SER A 98 -4.07 7.37 8.50
C SER A 98 -3.74 6.12 9.32
N LEU A 99 -3.70 4.94 8.71
CA LEU A 99 -3.32 3.70 9.37
C LEU A 99 -1.90 3.75 9.93
N ILE A 100 -0.92 4.24 9.15
CA ILE A 100 0.46 4.42 9.63
C ILE A 100 0.48 5.36 10.85
N GLN A 101 -0.29 6.44 10.84
CA GLN A 101 -0.36 7.36 11.98
C GLN A 101 -0.96 6.71 13.23
N ILE A 102 -2.05 5.94 13.08
CA ILE A 102 -2.68 5.18 14.15
C ILE A 102 -1.66 4.22 14.77
N PHE A 103 -1.01 3.40 13.93
CA PHE A 103 0.00 2.47 14.41
C PHE A 103 1.23 3.17 14.99
N ASN A 104 1.62 4.34 14.50
CA ASN A 104 2.72 5.13 15.06
C ASN A 104 2.40 5.63 16.48
N ASN A 105 1.17 6.04 16.74
CA ASN A 105 0.70 6.43 18.08
C ASN A 105 0.64 5.22 19.00
N TRP A 106 0.09 4.10 18.52
CA TRP A 106 0.05 2.86 19.28
C TRP A 106 1.45 2.33 19.61
N LEU A 107 2.38 2.32 18.65
CA LEU A 107 3.77 1.93 18.90
C LEU A 107 4.48 2.85 19.90
N TYR A 108 4.01 4.10 20.07
CA TYR A 108 4.54 4.97 21.11
C TYR A 108 4.17 4.45 22.49
N VAL A 109 2.89 4.11 22.70
CA VAL A 109 2.41 3.48 23.94
C VAL A 109 3.15 2.16 24.19
N VAL A 110 3.22 1.29 23.19
CA VAL A 110 3.96 0.01 23.26
C VAL A 110 5.43 0.25 23.64
N SER A 111 6.10 1.22 23.03
CA SER A 111 7.51 1.53 23.32
C SER A 111 7.75 1.91 24.79
N LYS A 112 6.87 2.75 25.36
CA LYS A 112 6.93 3.16 26.77
C LYS A 112 6.70 1.97 27.69
N ARG A 113 5.70 1.15 27.39
CA ARG A 113 5.40 -0.05 28.18
C ARG A 113 6.53 -1.07 28.12
N MET A 114 7.09 -1.32 26.94
CA MET A 114 8.26 -2.19 26.78
C MET A 114 9.48 -1.66 27.52
N GLN A 115 9.70 -0.35 27.53
CA GLN A 115 10.78 0.27 28.29
C GLN A 115 10.62 0.02 29.79
N THR A 116 9.43 0.22 30.35
CA THR A 116 9.15 -0.09 31.75
C THR A 116 9.38 -1.56 32.08
N LEU A 117 8.96 -2.47 31.19
CA LEU A 117 9.02 -3.91 31.46
C LEU A 117 10.40 -4.55 31.25
N THR A 118 11.22 -3.98 30.36
CA THR A 118 12.52 -4.57 29.98
C THR A 118 13.72 -3.72 30.39
N ASN A 119 13.49 -2.51 30.91
CA ASN A 119 14.51 -1.50 31.21
C ASN A 119 15.42 -1.15 30.00
N LYS A 120 14.89 -1.31 28.78
CA LYS A 120 15.57 -1.00 27.52
C LYS A 120 14.83 0.12 26.80
N ALA A 121 15.55 1.03 26.18
CA ALA A 121 14.92 2.07 25.36
C ALA A 121 14.47 1.48 24.01
N TYR A 122 13.32 1.95 23.51
CA TYR A 122 12.82 1.61 22.18
C TYR A 122 12.48 2.88 21.43
N GLU A 123 12.81 2.90 20.14
CA GLU A 123 12.58 4.02 19.25
C GLU A 123 11.66 3.62 18.09
N ARG A 124 10.76 4.54 17.76
CA ARG A 124 9.93 4.44 16.56
C ARG A 124 10.70 5.06 15.39
N MET A 125 10.71 4.38 14.27
CA MET A 125 11.36 4.84 13.05
C MET A 125 10.29 4.97 11.97
N LEU A 126 10.20 6.15 11.35
CA LEU A 126 9.28 6.44 10.25
C LEU A 126 10.08 6.48 8.94
N ASP A 127 9.50 5.92 7.88
CA ASP A 127 10.03 5.94 6.52
C ASP A 127 11.53 5.61 6.45
N VAL A 128 11.90 4.45 7.00
CA VAL A 128 13.28 4.05 7.23
C VAL A 128 13.73 2.93 6.28
N GLN A 129 15.02 2.97 5.92
CA GLN A 129 15.72 1.89 5.23
C GLN A 129 16.48 1.03 6.23
N LEU A 130 16.20 -0.27 6.28
CA LEU A 130 16.91 -1.21 7.16
C LEU A 130 17.62 -2.27 6.32
N GLY A 131 18.89 -2.50 6.66
CA GLY A 131 19.70 -3.56 6.05
C GLY A 131 19.28 -4.95 6.50
N LEU A 132 19.34 -5.91 5.58
CA LEU A 132 19.15 -7.33 5.85
C LEU A 132 20.51 -8.06 5.93
N GLY A 133 20.55 -9.16 6.67
CA GLY A 133 21.67 -10.09 6.76
C GLY A 133 21.37 -11.46 6.17
N GLY A 134 22.26 -12.42 6.43
CA GLY A 134 22.12 -13.80 5.98
C GLY A 134 22.12 -13.91 4.46
N ARG A 135 21.19 -14.66 3.87
CA ARG A 135 21.12 -14.82 2.41
C ARG A 135 20.69 -13.55 1.66
N TYR A 136 20.18 -12.54 2.36
CA TYR A 136 19.82 -11.23 1.80
C TYR A 136 20.82 -10.14 2.20
N GLN A 137 22.03 -10.55 2.61
CA GLN A 137 23.11 -9.65 2.95
C GLN A 137 23.23 -8.52 1.91
N ASP A 138 23.38 -7.30 2.42
CA ASP A 138 23.48 -6.04 1.67
C ASP A 138 22.21 -5.62 0.91
N SER A 139 21.08 -6.30 1.13
CA SER A 139 19.76 -5.76 0.75
C SER A 139 19.32 -4.70 1.76
N TYR A 140 18.59 -3.68 1.30
CA TYR A 140 18.09 -2.59 2.12
C TYR A 140 16.61 -2.39 1.83
N TYR A 141 15.77 -2.70 2.80
CA TYR A 141 14.32 -2.62 2.62
C TYR A 141 13.76 -1.40 3.33
N PHE A 142 12.88 -0.72 2.62
CA PHE A 142 12.16 0.43 3.11
C PHE A 142 10.96 -0.05 3.91
N THR A 143 10.68 0.55 5.06
CA THR A 143 9.42 0.35 5.79
C THR A 143 8.87 1.69 6.24
N HIS A 144 7.56 1.84 6.22
CA HIS A 144 6.90 3.07 6.65
C HIS A 144 6.98 3.28 8.17
N LEU A 145 6.99 2.19 8.93
CA LEU A 145 7.05 2.25 10.37
C LEU A 145 7.75 1.01 10.94
N ALA A 146 8.62 1.25 11.90
CA ALA A 146 9.29 0.20 12.66
C ALA A 146 9.45 0.59 14.13
N LEU A 147 9.51 -0.41 15.01
CA LEU A 147 9.93 -0.26 16.41
C LEU A 147 11.24 -1.01 16.60
N ARG A 148 12.24 -0.35 17.19
CA ARG A 148 13.58 -0.89 17.37
C ARG A 148 14.07 -0.64 18.80
N GLU A 149 14.71 -1.62 19.42
CA GLU A 149 15.49 -1.40 20.64
C GLU A 149 16.66 -0.44 20.34
N SER A 150 16.82 0.62 21.12
CA SER A 150 17.84 1.65 20.86
C SER A 150 19.24 1.05 20.77
N GLY A 151 19.96 1.33 19.68
CA GLY A 151 21.28 0.79 19.41
C GLY A 151 21.28 -0.61 18.75
N ALA A 152 20.13 -1.27 18.61
CA ALA A 152 20.04 -2.53 17.87
C ALA A 152 20.20 -2.30 16.36
N LYS A 153 20.75 -3.32 15.67
CA LYS A 153 20.92 -3.29 14.21
C LYS A 153 19.59 -3.43 13.45
N HIS A 154 18.67 -4.25 13.96
CA HIS A 154 17.42 -4.61 13.30
C HIS A 154 16.22 -4.22 14.17
N ALA A 155 15.09 -3.95 13.53
CA ALA A 155 13.83 -3.66 14.21
C ALA A 155 13.21 -4.91 14.86
N ASN A 156 12.43 -4.71 15.92
CA ASN A 156 11.64 -5.73 16.59
C ASN A 156 10.25 -5.88 15.95
N ILE A 157 9.65 -4.75 15.55
CA ILE A 157 8.35 -4.69 14.88
C ILE A 157 8.51 -3.92 13.58
N ILE A 158 7.89 -4.42 12.51
CA ILE A 158 7.84 -3.77 11.21
C ILE A 158 6.38 -3.66 10.77
N LEU A 159 5.99 -2.53 10.19
CA LEU A 159 4.70 -2.34 9.57
C LEU A 159 4.87 -2.14 8.06
N GLU A 160 4.23 -3.00 7.30
CA GLU A 160 4.17 -2.96 5.85
C GLU A 160 2.75 -2.65 5.41
N THR A 161 2.61 -1.88 4.34
CA THR A 161 1.31 -1.63 3.73
C THR A 161 1.35 -1.78 2.22
N GLY A 162 0.29 -2.35 1.67
CA GLY A 162 0.09 -2.50 0.24
C GLY A 162 -1.36 -2.18 -0.14
N ARG A 163 -1.59 -2.00 -1.44
CA ARG A 163 -2.95 -1.96 -1.97
C ARG A 163 -3.42 -3.39 -2.24
N GLY A 164 -4.57 -3.75 -1.67
CA GLY A 164 -5.31 -4.93 -2.08
C GLY A 164 -6.04 -4.67 -3.40
N MET A 165 -6.48 -5.73 -4.07
CA MET A 165 -7.12 -5.65 -5.37
C MET A 165 -8.56 -6.16 -5.27
N PRO A 166 -9.54 -5.48 -5.90
CA PRO A 166 -10.96 -5.78 -5.70
C PRO A 166 -11.38 -7.20 -6.11
N ASN A 167 -10.71 -7.81 -7.10
CA ASN A 167 -11.10 -9.08 -7.73
C ASN A 167 -9.89 -9.86 -8.27
N SER A 168 -9.09 -10.52 -7.43
CA SER A 168 -8.08 -11.45 -7.94
C SER A 168 -8.19 -12.83 -7.32
N ASP A 169 -8.20 -13.84 -8.19
CA ASP A 169 -8.14 -15.29 -7.91
C ASP A 169 -6.77 -15.70 -7.29
N GLY A 170 -6.31 -14.96 -6.28
CA GLY A 170 -5.14 -15.30 -5.46
C GLY A 170 -3.78 -15.17 -6.14
N ARG A 171 -3.67 -14.58 -7.35
CA ARG A 171 -2.38 -14.40 -8.03
C ARG A 171 -2.13 -12.97 -8.42
N GLU A 172 -1.58 -12.19 -7.50
CA GLU A 172 -1.06 -10.87 -7.83
C GLU A 172 0.25 -10.54 -7.13
N PHE A 173 1.13 -9.89 -7.88
CA PHE A 173 2.49 -9.54 -7.47
C PHE A 173 2.52 -8.62 -6.25
N GLY A 174 1.56 -7.70 -6.08
CA GLY A 174 1.54 -6.75 -4.95
C GLY A 174 1.33 -7.42 -3.60
N SER A 175 0.30 -8.28 -3.49
CA SER A 175 0.05 -9.09 -2.29
C SER A 175 1.13 -10.15 -2.09
N SER A 176 1.55 -10.84 -3.16
CA SER A 176 2.63 -11.83 -3.07
C SER A 176 3.97 -11.22 -2.63
N TYR A 177 4.28 -10.00 -3.10
CA TYR A 177 5.52 -9.30 -2.76
C TYR A 177 5.55 -8.87 -1.31
N ILE A 178 4.46 -8.32 -0.76
CA ILE A 178 4.46 -7.86 0.65
C ILE A 178 4.60 -9.04 1.62
N TYR A 179 4.01 -10.20 1.32
CA TYR A 179 4.20 -11.42 2.12
C TYR A 179 5.61 -12.00 1.96
N GLU A 180 6.16 -12.02 0.75
CA GLU A 180 7.55 -12.44 0.54
C GLU A 180 8.51 -11.49 1.26
N LYS A 181 8.28 -10.17 1.19
CA LYS A 181 9.05 -9.16 1.92
C LYS A 181 8.98 -9.40 3.43
N ALA A 182 7.81 -9.74 3.96
CA ALA A 182 7.66 -10.12 5.37
C ALA A 182 8.51 -11.36 5.74
N ALA A 183 8.52 -12.40 4.91
CA ALA A 183 9.40 -13.56 5.12
C ALA A 183 10.89 -13.16 5.11
N ARG A 184 11.28 -12.26 4.20
CA ARG A 184 12.65 -11.75 4.10
C ARG A 184 13.07 -10.93 5.30
N TRP A 185 12.17 -10.15 5.90
CA TRP A 185 12.43 -9.44 7.15
C TRP A 185 12.77 -10.40 8.30
N PHE A 186 12.01 -11.48 8.46
CA PHE A 186 12.30 -12.48 9.49
C PHE A 186 13.64 -13.19 9.25
N GLU A 187 13.87 -13.68 8.03
CA GLU A 187 15.10 -14.39 7.65
C GLU A 187 16.33 -13.47 7.72
N GLY A 188 16.20 -12.23 7.28
CA GLY A 188 17.28 -11.25 7.17
C GLY A 188 17.56 -10.46 8.45
N SER A 189 16.72 -10.54 9.47
CA SER A 189 16.94 -9.83 10.73
C SER A 189 17.68 -10.65 11.80
N ASN A 190 18.18 -11.84 11.44
CA ASN A 190 18.85 -12.76 12.37
C ASN A 190 18.02 -13.04 13.64
N GLY A 191 16.70 -13.18 13.47
CA GLY A 191 15.77 -13.45 14.57
C GLY A 191 15.43 -12.24 15.45
N THR A 192 15.84 -11.02 15.09
CA THR A 192 15.46 -9.81 15.85
C THR A 192 14.01 -9.38 15.59
N VAL A 193 13.54 -9.41 14.34
CA VAL A 193 12.14 -9.08 14.01
C VAL A 193 11.25 -10.13 14.65
N ARG A 194 10.35 -9.71 15.54
CA ARG A 194 9.40 -10.57 16.26
C ARG A 194 8.00 -10.52 15.65
N LEU A 195 7.66 -9.37 15.06
CA LEU A 195 6.35 -9.10 14.48
C LEU A 195 6.47 -8.33 13.18
N ILE A 196 5.65 -8.70 12.21
CA ILE A 196 5.37 -7.88 11.03
C ILE A 196 3.86 -7.68 10.93
N ILE A 197 3.45 -6.42 10.89
CA ILE A 197 2.06 -6.01 10.68
C ILE A 197 1.92 -5.71 9.19
N ILE A 198 1.01 -6.40 8.52
CA ILE A 198 0.74 -6.25 7.09
C ILE A 198 -0.64 -5.65 6.94
N ILE A 199 -0.72 -4.50 6.28
CA ILE A 199 -1.95 -3.76 6.05
C ILE A 199 -2.27 -3.75 4.57
N LEU A 200 -3.39 -4.36 4.18
CA LEU A 200 -3.90 -4.32 2.82
C LEU A 200 -5.10 -3.38 2.76
N VAL A 201 -5.02 -2.39 1.88
CA VAL A 201 -6.12 -1.45 1.64
C VAL A 201 -6.63 -1.63 0.22
N THR A 202 -7.90 -2.02 0.07
CA THR A 202 -8.57 -2.16 -1.22
C THR A 202 -9.58 -1.03 -1.37
N GLU A 203 -9.41 -0.16 -2.36
CA GLU A 203 -10.32 0.94 -2.63
C GLU A 203 -10.97 0.72 -3.99
N ASP A 204 -12.29 0.54 -4.02
CA ASP A 204 -13.00 0.46 -5.28
C ASP A 204 -12.89 1.79 -6.03
N PRO A 205 -12.45 1.79 -7.29
CA PRO A 205 -12.20 3.02 -8.02
C PRO A 205 -13.50 3.76 -8.30
N LEU A 206 -13.49 5.09 -8.18
CA LEU A 206 -14.54 5.93 -8.73
C LEU A 206 -14.53 5.78 -10.25
N LEU A 207 -15.49 5.04 -10.80
CA LEU A 207 -15.63 4.88 -12.23
C LEU A 207 -16.66 5.88 -12.77
N PRO A 208 -16.50 6.33 -14.03
CA PRO A 208 -17.59 6.98 -14.71
C PRO A 208 -18.73 5.98 -14.88
N LEU A 209 -19.87 6.24 -14.21
CA LEU A 209 -21.12 5.52 -14.45
C LEU A 209 -21.53 5.82 -15.88
N ARG A 210 -21.23 4.90 -16.80
CA ARG A 210 -21.84 4.91 -18.13
C ARG A 210 -23.29 4.46 -17.97
N PRO A 211 -24.24 5.02 -18.73
CA PRO A 211 -25.58 4.46 -18.74
C PRO A 211 -25.52 2.98 -19.12
N SER A 212 -26.11 2.12 -18.29
CA SER A 212 -26.40 0.73 -18.64
C SER A 212 -27.25 0.70 -19.92
N PRO A 213 -27.01 -0.25 -20.84
CA PRO A 213 -27.85 -0.45 -22.01
C PRO A 213 -29.13 -1.17 -21.56
N THR A 214 -30.04 -0.46 -20.90
CA THR A 214 -31.39 -0.97 -20.61
C THR A 214 -32.42 -0.09 -21.29
N SER A 215 -32.46 -0.24 -22.62
CA SER A 215 -33.68 -0.20 -23.40
C SER A 215 -33.52 -1.19 -24.56
N SER A 216 -33.95 -2.42 -24.31
CA SER A 216 -34.40 -3.44 -25.29
C SER A 216 -33.67 -3.62 -26.63
N ALA A 217 -33.17 -4.85 -26.80
CA ALA A 217 -33.11 -5.63 -28.04
C ALA A 217 -31.89 -5.49 -28.97
N THR A 218 -31.32 -6.69 -29.19
CA THR A 218 -30.48 -7.17 -30.30
C THR A 218 -29.04 -6.67 -30.42
N SER A 219 -28.16 -7.68 -30.27
CA SER A 219 -26.82 -7.78 -30.83
C SER A 219 -26.59 -6.94 -32.07
N HIS A 220 -25.62 -6.04 -31.99
CA HIS A 220 -24.49 -5.90 -32.91
C HIS A 220 -23.75 -4.64 -32.44
N LEU A 221 -22.45 -4.73 -32.22
CA LEU A 221 -21.61 -3.54 -32.09
C LEU A 221 -21.93 -2.60 -33.27
N PRO A 222 -22.28 -1.33 -33.02
CA PRO A 222 -22.05 -0.29 -33.98
C PRO A 222 -20.76 0.41 -33.58
N SER A 223 -19.66 -0.09 -34.14
CA SER A 223 -18.50 0.72 -34.43
C SER A 223 -18.91 1.83 -35.42
N LYS A 224 -19.56 2.89 -34.92
CA LYS A 224 -19.78 4.14 -35.66
C LYS A 224 -20.25 5.27 -34.73
N ILE A 225 -19.34 6.24 -34.58
CA ILE A 225 -19.57 7.66 -34.32
C ILE A 225 -19.98 8.01 -32.88
N LEU A 226 -18.95 8.13 -32.05
CA LEU A 226 -18.93 8.95 -30.84
C LEU A 226 -19.23 10.41 -31.21
N THR A 227 -20.49 10.83 -31.08
CA THR A 227 -20.77 12.26 -30.91
C THR A 227 -20.47 12.65 -29.45
N PRO A 228 -19.66 13.69 -29.18
CA PRO A 228 -19.32 14.13 -27.83
C PRO A 228 -20.53 14.60 -26.98
N SER A 229 -21.74 14.64 -27.56
CA SER A 229 -22.93 15.19 -26.93
C SER A 229 -23.70 14.20 -26.05
N ASN A 230 -23.54 12.87 -26.25
CA ASN A 230 -24.44 11.88 -25.63
C ASN A 230 -23.78 10.96 -24.59
N THR A 231 -22.47 11.05 -24.37
CA THR A 231 -21.82 10.32 -23.26
C THR A 231 -22.13 11.00 -21.93
N LEU A 232 -22.96 10.34 -21.12
CA LEU A 232 -23.23 10.73 -19.74
C LEU A 232 -22.18 10.13 -18.80
N TYR A 233 -21.49 10.98 -18.06
CA TYR A 233 -20.61 10.60 -16.96
C TYR A 233 -21.26 11.06 -15.66
N TRP A 234 -21.64 10.13 -14.78
CA TRP A 234 -22.35 10.47 -13.54
C TRP A 234 -23.65 11.26 -13.80
N GLY A 235 -24.33 10.98 -14.92
CA GLY A 235 -25.52 11.73 -15.35
C GLY A 235 -25.26 13.11 -15.97
N LEU A 236 -23.99 13.49 -16.23
CA LEU A 236 -23.63 14.76 -16.86
C LEU A 236 -23.13 14.58 -18.30
N THR A 237 -23.58 15.44 -19.20
CA THR A 237 -23.04 15.54 -20.57
C THR A 237 -21.62 16.12 -20.56
N SER A 238 -20.84 15.84 -21.60
CA SER A 238 -19.51 16.43 -21.76
C SER A 238 -19.50 17.96 -21.76
N GLN A 239 -20.57 18.62 -22.24
CA GLN A 239 -20.69 20.07 -22.14
C GLN A 239 -20.90 20.55 -20.69
N GLN A 240 -21.73 19.87 -19.91
CA GLN A 240 -21.92 20.19 -18.49
C GLN A 240 -20.61 19.99 -17.72
N ILE A 241 -19.91 18.87 -17.95
CA ILE A 241 -18.61 18.57 -17.33
C ILE A 241 -17.59 19.69 -17.55
N LEU A 242 -17.52 20.25 -18.76
CA LEU A 242 -16.61 21.35 -19.07
C LEU A 242 -17.03 22.70 -18.47
N LYS A 243 -18.33 22.92 -18.23
CA LYS A 243 -18.87 24.16 -17.67
C LYS A 243 -18.69 24.24 -16.14
N HIS A 244 -18.70 23.10 -15.45
CA HIS A 244 -18.50 23.08 -14.00
C HIS A 244 -17.03 23.31 -13.62
N SER A 245 -16.81 23.93 -12.45
CA SER A 245 -15.49 23.91 -11.83
C SER A 245 -15.12 22.48 -11.40
N VAL A 246 -13.82 22.21 -11.23
CA VAL A 246 -13.34 20.92 -10.72
C VAL A 246 -13.97 20.58 -9.38
N SER A 247 -14.10 21.56 -8.47
CA SER A 247 -14.68 21.35 -7.15
C SER A 247 -16.18 21.03 -7.21
N SER A 248 -16.95 21.75 -8.03
CA SER A 248 -18.38 21.46 -8.23
C SER A 248 -18.59 20.07 -8.85
N LEU A 249 -17.74 19.69 -9.82
CA LEU A 249 -17.80 18.37 -10.43
C LEU A 249 -17.39 17.27 -9.45
N ALA A 250 -16.35 17.47 -8.65
CA ALA A 250 -15.95 16.52 -7.62
C ALA A 250 -17.07 16.28 -6.60
N ASN A 251 -17.75 17.35 -6.15
CA ASN A 251 -18.90 17.23 -5.26
C ASN A 251 -20.05 16.44 -5.90
N HIS A 252 -20.34 16.68 -7.18
CA HIS A 252 -21.32 15.90 -7.92
C HIS A 252 -20.95 14.42 -8.00
N ILE A 253 -19.70 14.11 -8.31
CA ILE A 253 -19.19 12.71 -8.34
C ILE A 253 -19.38 12.05 -6.97
N ILE A 254 -19.06 12.75 -5.88
CA ILE A 254 -19.25 12.23 -4.50
C ILE A 254 -20.73 11.96 -4.23
N LEU A 255 -21.64 12.86 -4.62
CA LEU A 255 -23.09 12.66 -4.41
C LEU A 255 -23.63 11.44 -5.18
N GLU A 256 -23.11 11.17 -6.38
CA GLU A 256 -23.44 9.95 -7.13
C GLU A 256 -22.77 8.70 -6.51
N ASP A 257 -21.55 8.84 -6.02
CA ASP A 257 -20.80 7.77 -5.34
C ASP A 257 -21.50 7.29 -4.04
N LEU A 258 -22.16 8.20 -3.32
CA LEU A 258 -22.97 7.87 -2.13
C LEU A 258 -24.15 6.94 -2.43
N LYS A 259 -24.57 6.83 -3.69
CA LYS A 259 -25.64 5.92 -4.12
C LYS A 259 -25.10 4.56 -4.59
N SER A 260 -23.77 4.40 -4.63
CA SER A 260 -23.13 3.23 -5.19
C SER A 260 -22.84 2.14 -4.15
N ASP A 261 -22.63 0.92 -4.64
CA ASP A 261 -22.16 -0.19 -3.82
C ASP A 261 -20.64 -0.28 -3.71
N LEU A 262 -19.90 0.78 -4.09
CA LEU A 262 -18.45 0.80 -3.97
C LEU A 262 -18.04 0.78 -2.49
N ARG A 263 -16.95 0.07 -2.20
CA ARG A 263 -16.44 -0.11 -0.84
C ARG A 263 -14.96 0.22 -0.76
N THR A 264 -14.54 0.52 0.46
CA THR A 264 -13.14 0.50 0.87
C THR A 264 -12.98 -0.61 1.90
N LYS A 265 -12.09 -1.57 1.64
CA LYS A 265 -11.77 -2.67 2.54
C LYS A 265 -10.38 -2.47 3.12
N VAL A 266 -10.24 -2.74 4.41
CA VAL A 266 -8.96 -2.73 5.10
C VAL A 266 -8.82 -4.06 5.82
N ASP A 267 -7.75 -4.79 5.48
CA ASP A 267 -7.38 -6.05 6.10
C ASP A 267 -6.03 -5.86 6.81
N ILE A 268 -5.97 -6.30 8.07
CA ILE A 268 -4.74 -6.25 8.87
C ILE A 268 -4.36 -7.68 9.23
N TYR A 269 -3.13 -8.04 8.93
CA TYR A 269 -2.55 -9.33 9.26
C TYR A 269 -1.33 -9.16 10.15
N CYS A 270 -1.14 -10.10 11.07
CA CYS A 270 0.06 -10.21 11.88
C CYS A 270 0.82 -11.49 11.51
N ALA A 271 2.07 -11.31 11.08
CA ALA A 271 3.03 -12.39 10.91
C ALA A 271 4.01 -12.39 12.08
N THR A 272 4.34 -13.58 12.59
CA THR A 272 5.28 -13.78 13.72
C THR A 272 6.52 -14.54 13.27
N GLN A 273 7.48 -14.78 14.16
CA GLN A 273 8.75 -15.41 13.78
C GLN A 273 8.66 -16.82 13.20
N SER A 274 7.55 -17.54 13.40
CA SER A 274 7.33 -18.84 12.77
C SER A 274 6.97 -18.71 11.28
N TYR A 275 6.69 -17.49 10.80
CA TYR A 275 6.24 -17.22 9.44
C TYR A 275 7.16 -17.78 8.33
N PRO A 276 8.51 -17.69 8.41
CA PRO A 276 9.37 -18.29 7.39
C PRO A 276 9.25 -19.82 7.29
N GLY A 277 8.89 -20.50 8.38
CA GLY A 277 8.67 -21.94 8.40
C GLY A 277 7.31 -22.36 7.83
N HIS A 278 6.33 -21.44 7.87
CA HIS A 278 4.95 -21.65 7.40
C HIS A 278 4.56 -20.60 6.34
N ARG A 279 5.49 -20.26 5.44
CA ARG A 279 5.34 -19.20 4.41
C ARG A 279 3.92 -19.20 3.84
N GLY A 280 3.07 -18.29 4.32
CA GLY A 280 1.64 -18.26 4.00
C GLY A 280 0.70 -18.07 5.19
N TYR A 281 1.11 -18.40 6.42
CA TYR A 281 0.25 -18.19 7.60
C TYR A 281 0.54 -16.87 8.30
N ALA A 282 -0.16 -15.81 7.91
CA ALA A 282 -0.29 -14.59 8.71
C ALA A 282 -1.68 -14.60 9.35
N GLU A 283 -1.75 -14.32 10.65
CA GLU A 283 -3.02 -14.27 11.36
C GLU A 283 -3.80 -13.04 10.91
N HIS A 284 -5.03 -13.24 10.42
CA HIS A 284 -5.92 -12.14 10.08
C HIS A 284 -6.51 -11.57 11.38
N VAL A 285 -6.08 -10.37 11.75
CA VAL A 285 -6.36 -9.79 13.07
C VAL A 285 -7.49 -8.76 13.05
N TRP A 286 -7.75 -8.15 11.90
CA TRP A 286 -8.86 -7.20 11.76
C TRP A 286 -9.26 -7.01 10.30
N HIS A 287 -10.58 -6.90 10.08
CA HIS A 287 -11.18 -6.56 8.80
C HIS A 287 -12.22 -5.45 8.99
N GLY A 288 -12.13 -4.42 8.16
CA GLY A 288 -13.14 -3.36 8.06
C GLY A 288 -13.55 -3.14 6.62
N THR A 289 -14.85 -3.23 6.35
CA THR A 289 -15.44 -2.78 5.09
C THR A 289 -16.22 -1.51 5.34
N PHE A 290 -15.94 -0.49 4.53
CA PHE A 290 -16.53 0.84 4.66
C PHE A 290 -17.27 1.21 3.39
N GLU A 291 -18.41 1.86 3.57
CA GLU A 291 -19.18 2.48 2.49
C GLU A 291 -18.47 3.73 1.94
N THR A 292 -18.93 4.21 0.80
CA THR A 292 -18.51 5.50 0.22
C THR A 292 -18.77 6.68 1.16
N SER A 293 -19.80 6.56 2.00
CA SER A 293 -20.12 7.49 3.09
C SER A 293 -19.10 7.49 4.23
N GLY A 294 -18.13 6.57 4.22
CA GLY A 294 -17.16 6.35 5.29
C GLY A 294 -17.71 5.58 6.50
N HIS A 295 -19.00 5.24 6.53
CA HIS A 295 -19.55 4.40 7.59
C HIS A 295 -19.00 2.98 7.49
N LEU A 296 -18.69 2.40 8.65
CA LEU A 296 -18.25 1.01 8.77
C LEU A 296 -19.48 0.10 8.61
N CYS A 297 -19.42 -0.84 7.67
CA CYS A 297 -20.49 -1.81 7.44
C CYS A 297 -20.54 -2.82 8.59
N THR A 298 -21.60 -2.80 9.41
CA THR A 298 -21.78 -3.68 10.57
C THR A 298 -21.88 -5.16 10.21
N ASP A 299 -22.39 -5.47 9.02
CA ASP A 299 -22.60 -6.86 8.57
C ASP A 299 -21.30 -7.52 8.09
N HIS A 300 -20.24 -6.72 7.93
CA HIS A 300 -18.92 -7.15 7.48
C HIS A 300 -17.84 -6.82 8.49
N THR A 301 -18.17 -6.25 9.66
CA THR A 301 -17.26 -6.28 10.78
C THR A 301 -17.26 -7.69 11.33
N SER A 302 -16.31 -8.51 10.90
CA SER A 302 -15.87 -9.59 11.76
C SER A 302 -14.89 -8.96 12.73
N PRO A 303 -15.25 -8.72 14.01
CA PRO A 303 -14.24 -8.78 15.03
C PRO A 303 -13.80 -10.24 15.02
N LEU A 304 -12.90 -10.60 14.11
CA LEU A 304 -11.98 -11.69 14.39
C LEU A 304 -11.25 -11.18 15.62
N ALA A 305 -11.78 -11.56 16.78
CA ALA A 305 -11.24 -11.32 18.09
C ALA A 305 -9.96 -12.12 18.14
N SER A 306 -8.97 -11.69 17.36
CA SER A 306 -7.65 -12.27 17.43
C SER A 306 -7.23 -12.00 18.86
N SER A 307 -7.03 -13.07 19.61
CA SER A 307 -6.42 -13.05 20.93
C SER A 307 -4.93 -12.69 20.84
N PHE A 308 -4.51 -12.15 19.69
CA PHE A 308 -3.17 -11.71 19.37
C PHE A 308 -2.71 -10.65 20.36
N SER A 309 -1.93 -11.12 21.33
CA SER A 309 -1.36 -10.33 22.41
C SER A 309 0.14 -10.25 22.18
N LEU A 310 0.65 -9.06 21.85
CA LEU A 310 2.09 -8.82 21.69
C LEU A 310 2.96 -9.27 22.88
N PRO A 311 2.50 -9.26 24.16
CA PRO A 311 3.29 -9.73 25.29
C PRO A 311 3.88 -11.11 25.07
N SER A 312 3.10 -12.03 24.50
CA SER A 312 3.54 -13.40 24.22
C SER A 312 4.68 -13.47 23.19
N LEU A 313 4.82 -12.45 22.34
CA LEU A 313 5.82 -12.38 21.26
C LEU A 313 7.05 -11.55 21.65
N LEU A 314 6.83 -10.48 22.39
CA LEU A 314 7.87 -9.48 22.71
C LEU A 314 8.48 -9.68 24.10
N LEU A 315 7.76 -10.32 25.02
CA LEU A 315 8.07 -10.37 26.44
C LEU A 315 8.14 -11.79 26.99
N GLN A 316 8.51 -12.79 26.17
CA GLN A 316 8.56 -14.23 26.54
C GLN A 316 9.29 -14.57 27.86
N LYS A 317 10.07 -13.65 28.43
CA LYS A 317 10.81 -13.81 29.70
C LYS A 317 10.32 -12.91 30.84
N VAL A 318 9.31 -12.06 30.61
CA VAL A 318 8.78 -11.12 31.62
C VAL A 318 7.39 -11.59 32.05
N LYS A 319 7.21 -11.86 33.34
CA LYS A 319 5.86 -12.09 33.90
C LYS A 319 5.08 -10.79 33.83
N VAL A 320 4.17 -10.67 32.87
CA VAL A 320 3.28 -9.51 32.77
C VAL A 320 2.10 -9.74 33.70
N GLN A 321 2.12 -9.12 34.89
CA GLN A 321 0.92 -8.95 35.72
C GLN A 321 0.34 -7.57 35.41
N GLY A 322 -0.90 -7.51 34.93
CA GLY A 322 -1.64 -6.26 34.73
C GLY A 322 -1.52 -5.63 33.33
N GLU A 323 -2.72 -5.44 32.75
CA GLU A 323 -3.10 -4.71 31.53
C GLU A 323 -2.39 -5.07 30.21
N GLU A 324 -2.80 -6.22 29.64
CA GLU A 324 -2.53 -6.61 28.24
C GLU A 324 -3.11 -5.64 27.19
N LYS A 325 -3.90 -4.63 27.61
CA LYS A 325 -4.64 -3.74 26.71
C LYS A 325 -3.72 -2.88 25.84
N ASP A 326 -2.61 -2.39 26.39
CA ASP A 326 -1.63 -1.52 25.68
C ASP A 326 -0.99 -2.21 24.48
N PHE A 327 -1.03 -3.54 24.46
CA PHE A 327 -0.42 -4.37 23.44
C PHE A 327 -1.42 -4.93 22.43
N ARG A 328 -2.70 -4.62 22.58
CA ARG A 328 -3.72 -4.95 21.59
C ARG A 328 -3.67 -3.92 20.48
N ILE A 329 -3.97 -4.36 19.27
CA ILE A 329 -4.11 -3.49 18.10
C ILE A 329 -5.18 -2.42 18.40
N PRO A 330 -4.97 -1.16 17.99
CA PRO A 330 -5.82 -0.02 18.39
C PRO A 330 -7.16 0.02 17.62
N PHE A 331 -8.02 -0.96 17.87
CA PHE A 331 -9.32 -1.12 17.19
C PHE A 331 -10.21 0.12 17.31
N ASP A 332 -10.30 0.70 18.50
CA ASP A 332 -11.15 1.88 18.73
C ASP A 332 -10.71 3.07 17.86
N GLU A 333 -9.41 3.22 17.65
CA GLU A 333 -8.85 4.27 16.78
C GLU A 333 -9.21 4.02 15.31
N PHE A 334 -9.26 2.76 14.86
CA PHE A 334 -9.71 2.44 13.50
C PHE A 334 -11.15 2.90 13.26
N CYS A 335 -12.04 2.59 14.21
CA CYS A 335 -13.46 2.94 14.14
C CYS A 335 -13.69 4.46 14.15
N VAL A 336 -12.81 5.24 14.79
CA VAL A 336 -12.92 6.70 14.88
C VAL A 336 -12.27 7.41 13.69
N LEU A 337 -11.07 6.99 13.28
CA LEU A 337 -10.23 7.77 12.36
C LEU A 337 -10.35 7.35 10.90
N LEU A 338 -10.62 6.07 10.61
CA LEU A 338 -10.73 5.59 9.23
C LEU A 338 -11.96 6.15 8.48
N PRO A 339 -13.15 6.32 9.09
CA PRO A 339 -14.29 6.95 8.42
C PRO A 339 -13.96 8.31 7.81
N ARG A 340 -13.17 9.11 8.53
CA ARG A 340 -12.72 10.42 8.04
C ARG A 340 -11.72 10.27 6.90
N ALA A 341 -10.71 9.42 7.07
CA ALA A 341 -9.69 9.18 6.05
C ALA A 341 -10.29 8.66 4.72
N ILE A 342 -11.36 7.87 4.81
CA ILE A 342 -12.07 7.32 3.64
C ILE A 342 -12.84 8.43 2.91
N LYS A 343 -13.58 9.29 3.63
CA LYS A 343 -14.23 10.46 3.03
C LYS A 343 -13.23 11.38 2.33
N GLU A 344 -12.09 11.63 2.98
CA GLU A 344 -11.01 12.44 2.40
C GLU A 344 -10.39 11.76 1.15
N SER A 345 -10.16 10.44 1.19
CA SER A 345 -9.70 9.67 0.02
C SER A 345 -10.69 9.75 -1.15
N ARG A 346 -11.99 9.58 -0.89
CA ARG A 346 -13.05 9.69 -1.90
C ARG A 346 -13.10 11.09 -2.52
N ALA A 347 -12.93 12.13 -1.71
CA ALA A 347 -12.87 13.50 -2.21
C ALA A 347 -11.64 13.76 -3.11
N GLU A 348 -10.46 13.24 -2.73
CA GLU A 348 -9.24 13.34 -3.54
C GLU A 348 -9.41 12.61 -4.88
N GLN A 349 -9.96 11.39 -4.85
CA GLN A 349 -10.25 10.60 -6.04
C GLN A 349 -11.25 11.34 -6.96
N ALA A 350 -12.32 11.90 -6.41
CA ALA A 350 -13.33 12.64 -7.18
C ALA A 350 -12.74 13.89 -7.83
N ALA A 351 -11.90 14.65 -7.11
CA ALA A 351 -11.22 15.82 -7.64
C ALA A 351 -10.19 15.46 -8.72
N HIS A 352 -9.47 14.35 -8.57
CA HIS A 352 -8.58 13.84 -9.61
C HIS A 352 -9.37 13.44 -10.86
N LEU A 353 -10.43 12.65 -10.68
CA LEU A 353 -11.28 12.18 -11.77
C LEU A 353 -11.97 13.32 -12.52
N ALA A 354 -12.45 14.33 -11.80
CA ALA A 354 -13.00 15.56 -12.38
C ALA A 354 -11.98 16.25 -13.30
N ARG A 355 -10.74 16.48 -12.83
CA ARG A 355 -9.67 17.09 -13.62
C ARG A 355 -9.34 16.28 -14.85
N THR A 356 -9.05 15.00 -14.67
CA THR A 356 -8.66 14.09 -15.76
C THR A 356 -9.76 13.99 -16.81
N THR A 357 -11.03 13.93 -16.40
CA THR A 357 -12.16 13.87 -17.33
C THR A 357 -12.31 15.17 -18.12
N GLN A 358 -12.21 16.33 -17.47
CA GLN A 358 -12.24 17.61 -18.18
C GLN A 358 -11.09 17.73 -19.18
N GLU A 359 -9.88 17.34 -18.81
CA GLU A 359 -8.73 17.36 -19.73
C GLU A 359 -8.93 16.43 -20.92
N MET A 360 -9.44 15.22 -20.70
CA MET A 360 -9.75 14.27 -21.78
C MET A 360 -10.81 14.83 -22.74
N ILE A 361 -11.87 15.46 -22.22
CA ILE A 361 -12.91 16.07 -23.06
C ILE A 361 -12.34 17.28 -23.83
N ARG A 362 -11.50 18.11 -23.22
CA ARG A 362 -10.84 19.24 -23.92
C ARG A 362 -9.96 18.74 -25.06
N LYS A 363 -9.15 17.69 -24.82
CA LYS A 363 -8.25 17.11 -25.82
C LYS A 363 -8.96 16.41 -26.98
N SER A 364 -10.16 15.86 -26.76
CA SER A 364 -10.95 15.18 -27.80
C SER A 364 -11.77 16.11 -28.70
N ARG A 365 -11.80 17.42 -28.38
CA ARG A 365 -12.44 18.45 -29.23
C ARG A 365 -11.46 19.15 -30.17
N ILE A 366 -10.17 18.92 -30.00
CA ILE A 366 -9.08 19.34 -30.89
C ILE A 366 -8.82 18.16 -31.83
#